data_AF-A0A1Q7UHA9-F1
#
_entry.id   AF-A0A1Q7UHA9-F1
#
_cell.length_a   1.000
_cell.length_b   1.000
_cell.length_c   1.000
_cell.angle_alpha   90.00
_cell.angle_beta   90.00
_cell.angle_gamma   90.00
#
_symmetry.space_group_name_H-M   'P 1'
#
loop_
_entity.id
_entity.type
_entity.pdbx_description
1 polymer ?
#
loop_
_entity_poly.entity_id
_entity_poly.type
_entity_poly.pdbx_seq_one_letter_code
_entity_poly.pdbx_strand_id
1 'polypeptide(L)'
;MQAPVEMSTVIQANLAAIGVKASLKTFEWGSYLGKIRAEAPAMFALSWFLKSEDPDLSMYPLFFSKNQPLPNRSNYNNPEVDQLLVQARQVADRGKRAELYKKAQRLIVEDAPWVFVDHEVQVVATRAAVKGFKLHPSGFDLRVERVTKE
;
A
#
# COMPACT_ATOMS: atom_id res chain seq x y z
N MET A 1 -7.33 0.09 -2.68
CA MET A 1 -7.64 1.26 -3.55
C MET A 1 -9.08 1.10 -3.98
N GLN A 2 -9.97 1.95 -3.47
CA GLN A 2 -11.42 1.72 -3.55
C GLN A 2 -12.01 1.94 -4.95
N ALA A 3 -11.50 2.92 -5.69
CA ALA A 3 -12.02 3.34 -6.99
C ALA A 3 -10.87 3.62 -7.99
N PRO A 4 -10.17 2.56 -8.47
CA PRO A 4 -8.97 2.68 -9.32
C PRO A 4 -9.14 3.59 -10.54
N VAL A 5 -10.27 3.46 -11.23
CA VAL A 5 -10.48 4.10 -12.53
C VAL A 5 -10.83 5.58 -12.33
N GLU A 6 -11.73 5.88 -11.40
CA GLU A 6 -12.16 7.23 -11.05
C GLU A 6 -10.97 8.04 -10.50
N MET A 7 -10.21 7.46 -9.58
CA MET A 7 -9.00 8.08 -9.02
C MET A 7 -7.96 8.35 -10.10
N SER A 8 -7.70 7.37 -10.97
CA SER A 8 -6.73 7.54 -12.06
C SER A 8 -7.20 8.57 -13.09
N THR A 9 -8.51 8.74 -13.29
CA THR A 9 -9.09 9.78 -14.16
C THR A 9 -8.84 11.18 -13.61
N VAL A 10 -9.01 11.37 -12.30
CA VAL A 10 -8.68 12.65 -11.65
C VAL A 10 -7.17 12.93 -11.71
N ILE A 11 -6.33 11.92 -11.44
CA ILE A 11 -4.87 12.06 -11.56
C ILE A 11 -4.47 12.41 -12.99
N GLN A 12 -5.07 11.77 -14.01
CA GLN A 12 -4.82 12.10 -15.41
C GLN A 12 -5.16 13.56 -15.72
N ALA A 13 -6.28 14.08 -15.22
CA ALA A 13 -6.66 15.48 -15.41
C ALA A 13 -5.67 16.45 -14.73
N ASN A 14 -5.24 16.13 -13.50
CA ASN A 14 -4.24 16.93 -12.77
C ASN A 14 -2.89 16.96 -13.49
N LEU A 15 -2.45 15.82 -14.03
CA LEU A 15 -1.23 15.74 -14.85
C LEU A 15 -1.36 16.56 -16.14
N ALA A 16 -2.52 16.51 -16.81
CA ALA A 16 -2.76 17.29 -18.01
C ALA A 16 -2.70 18.81 -17.75
N ALA A 17 -3.17 19.27 -16.59
CA ALA A 17 -3.14 20.68 -16.20
C ALA A 17 -1.72 21.25 -16.09
N ILE A 18 -0.71 20.40 -15.87
CA ILE A 18 0.71 20.76 -15.83
C ILE A 18 1.48 20.32 -17.10
N GLY A 19 0.76 19.92 -18.15
CA GLY A 19 1.35 19.55 -19.44
C GLY A 19 1.84 18.10 -19.56
N VAL A 20 1.55 17.24 -18.58
CA VAL A 20 1.92 15.81 -18.62
C VAL A 20 0.77 15.00 -19.22
N LYS A 21 0.99 14.42 -20.40
CA LYS A 21 -0.01 13.56 -21.07
C LYS A 21 0.08 12.11 -20.59
N ALA A 22 -0.83 11.71 -19.70
CA ALA A 22 -0.98 10.32 -19.27
C ALA A 22 -2.08 9.59 -20.07
N SER A 23 -1.89 8.30 -20.35
CA SER A 23 -2.88 7.42 -20.99
C SER A 23 -3.28 6.30 -20.02
N LEU A 24 -4.57 6.21 -19.71
CA LEU A 24 -5.09 5.19 -18.82
C LEU A 24 -5.23 3.86 -19.54
N LYS A 25 -4.69 2.80 -18.92
CA LYS A 25 -4.83 1.41 -19.38
C LYS A 25 -5.36 0.57 -18.23
N THR A 26 -6.51 -0.07 -18.45
CA THR A 26 -7.15 -0.95 -17.48
C THR A 26 -7.07 -2.40 -17.95
N PHE A 27 -6.87 -3.33 -17.01
CA PHE A 27 -6.79 -4.75 -17.28
C PHE A 27 -7.54 -5.52 -16.18
N GLU A 28 -7.88 -6.77 -16.45
CA GLU A 28 -8.24 -7.73 -15.40
C GLU A 28 -7.07 -7.85 -14.40
N TRP A 29 -7.34 -8.06 -13.11
CA TRP A 29 -6.36 -7.98 -12.02
C TRP A 29 -5.14 -8.90 -12.19
N GLY A 30 -5.35 -10.17 -12.58
CA GLY A 30 -4.26 -11.10 -12.84
C GLY A 30 -3.37 -10.62 -13.99
N SER A 31 -3.99 -10.19 -15.09
CA SER A 31 -3.29 -9.60 -16.23
C SER A 31 -2.55 -8.31 -15.84
N TYR A 32 -3.17 -7.45 -15.03
CA TYR A 32 -2.60 -6.19 -14.54
C TYR A 32 -1.30 -6.41 -13.79
N LEU A 33 -1.29 -7.33 -12.82
CA LEU A 33 -0.10 -7.67 -12.04
C LEU A 33 1.00 -8.27 -12.91
N GLY A 34 0.64 -9.10 -13.90
CA GLY A 34 1.56 -9.65 -14.88
C GLY A 34 2.22 -8.56 -15.73
N LYS A 35 1.43 -7.58 -16.19
CA LYS A 35 1.89 -6.45 -17.01
C LYS A 35 2.79 -5.50 -16.23
N ILE A 36 2.45 -5.12 -15.00
CA ILE A 36 3.33 -4.29 -14.17
C ILE A 36 4.71 -4.96 -14.03
N ARG A 37 4.72 -6.28 -13.78
CA ARG A 37 5.95 -7.04 -13.58
C ARG A 37 6.78 -7.13 -14.87
N ALA A 38 6.14 -7.39 -16.01
CA ALA A 38 6.84 -7.65 -17.27
C ALA A 38 7.22 -6.37 -18.03
N GLU A 39 6.36 -5.35 -17.98
CA GLU A 39 6.49 -4.14 -18.79
C GLU A 39 7.09 -2.95 -18.03
N ALA A 40 7.16 -3.02 -16.69
CA ALA A 40 7.69 -1.96 -15.82
C ALA A 40 7.21 -0.55 -16.23
N PRO A 41 5.89 -0.30 -16.25
CA PRO A 41 5.35 0.96 -16.75
C PRO A 41 5.83 2.14 -15.90
N ALA A 42 5.94 3.32 -16.52
CA ALA A 42 6.37 4.55 -15.85
C ALA A 42 5.49 4.93 -14.64
N MET A 43 4.19 4.61 -14.68
CA MET A 43 3.26 4.79 -13.57
C MET A 43 2.29 3.61 -13.52
N PHE A 44 1.89 3.23 -12.31
CA PHE A 44 0.86 2.24 -12.04
C PHE A 44 0.15 2.59 -10.72
N ALA A 45 -1.08 2.10 -10.56
CA ALA A 45 -1.89 2.32 -9.37
C ALA A 45 -2.03 1.00 -8.60
N LEU A 46 -1.52 0.97 -7.37
CA LEU A 46 -1.55 -0.21 -6.52
C LEU A 46 -1.83 0.19 -5.08
N SER A 47 -2.30 -0.77 -4.30
CA SER A 47 -2.44 -0.62 -2.85
C SER A 47 -1.77 -1.79 -2.14
N TRP A 48 -1.39 -1.55 -0.88
CA TRP A 48 -0.86 -2.57 0.01
C TRP A 48 -1.80 -2.72 1.21
N PHE A 49 -1.93 -3.94 1.71
CA PHE A 49 -2.69 -4.22 2.92
C PHE A 49 -1.79 -4.95 3.92
N LEU A 50 -2.03 -4.69 5.21
CA LEU A 50 -1.26 -5.28 6.28
C LEU A 50 -1.99 -6.50 6.85
N LYS A 51 -1.26 -7.60 7.05
CA LYS A 51 -1.80 -8.79 7.71
C LYS A 51 -1.76 -8.70 9.24
N SER A 52 -0.92 -7.83 9.78
CA SER A 52 -0.81 -7.52 11.22
C SER A 52 -0.46 -6.05 11.43
N GLU A 53 -0.46 -5.61 12.67
CA GLU A 53 -0.16 -4.22 13.07
C GLU A 53 1.34 -3.88 13.04
N ASP A 54 2.21 -4.75 12.50
CA ASP A 54 3.64 -4.47 12.44
C ASP A 54 3.98 -3.59 11.21
N PRO A 55 4.55 -2.37 11.41
CA PRO A 55 4.97 -1.52 10.30
C PRO A 55 5.97 -2.18 9.35
N ASP A 56 6.76 -3.13 9.84
CA ASP A 56 7.75 -3.86 9.04
C ASP A 56 7.12 -4.54 7.82
N LEU A 57 5.86 -5.00 7.95
CA LEU A 57 5.13 -5.71 6.90
C LEU A 57 4.75 -4.85 5.68
N SER A 58 4.94 -3.53 5.75
CA SER A 58 4.87 -2.63 4.59
C SER A 58 6.24 -2.02 4.30
N MET A 59 6.87 -1.44 5.32
CA MET A 59 8.07 -0.63 5.14
C MET A 59 9.22 -1.42 4.49
N TYR A 60 9.51 -2.63 4.99
CA TYR A 60 10.62 -3.41 4.48
C TYR A 60 10.36 -4.00 3.08
N PRO A 61 9.25 -4.72 2.82
CA PRO A 61 8.96 -5.25 1.48
C PRO A 61 8.95 -4.17 0.40
N LEU A 62 8.36 -3.01 0.68
CA LEU A 62 8.05 -2.02 -0.35
C LEU A 62 9.19 -1.03 -0.61
N PHE A 63 10.05 -0.75 0.38
CA PHE A 63 11.03 0.33 0.28
C PHE A 63 12.48 -0.09 0.51
N PHE A 64 12.76 -1.32 0.99
CA PHE A 64 14.14 -1.81 1.06
C PHE A 64 14.68 -2.03 -0.36
N SER A 65 15.87 -1.49 -0.66
CA SER A 65 16.41 -1.46 -2.03
C SER A 65 16.63 -2.84 -2.62
N LYS A 66 17.01 -3.84 -1.80
CA LYS A 66 17.25 -5.22 -2.29
C LYS A 66 15.97 -6.00 -2.59
N ASN A 67 14.80 -5.43 -2.31
CA ASN A 67 13.50 -6.01 -2.67
C ASN A 67 13.05 -5.60 -4.07
N GLN A 68 13.94 -5.03 -4.89
CA GLN A 68 13.66 -4.73 -6.29
C GLN A 68 13.79 -6.00 -7.16
N PRO A 69 13.06 -6.09 -8.29
CA PRO A 69 11.96 -5.20 -8.69
C PRO A 69 10.64 -5.54 -7.97
N LEU A 70 10.63 -6.61 -7.19
CA LEU A 70 9.46 -7.08 -6.45
C LEU A 70 9.89 -7.61 -5.07
N PRO A 71 9.20 -7.22 -3.98
CA PRO A 71 8.00 -6.37 -3.94
C PRO A 71 8.18 -4.85 -4.10
N ASN A 72 9.41 -4.30 -4.07
CA ASN A 72 9.69 -2.87 -4.29
C ASN A 72 9.58 -2.50 -5.79
N ARG A 73 8.35 -2.23 -6.23
CA ARG A 73 8.01 -1.94 -7.64
C ARG A 73 8.40 -0.55 -8.11
N SER A 74 8.63 0.38 -7.19
CA SER A 74 9.09 1.74 -7.50
C SER A 74 10.58 1.79 -7.86
N ASN A 75 11.31 0.68 -7.68
CA ASN A 75 12.78 0.66 -7.75
C ASN A 75 13.42 1.72 -6.84
N TYR A 76 12.78 1.97 -5.69
CA TYR A 76 13.26 2.96 -4.73
C TYR A 76 14.54 2.44 -4.06
N ASN A 77 15.58 3.25 -4.02
CA ASN A 77 16.88 2.90 -3.47
C ASN A 77 17.47 4.11 -2.74
N ASN A 78 17.34 4.10 -1.42
CA ASN A 78 17.95 5.08 -0.54
C ASN A 78 18.73 4.33 0.56
N PRO A 79 20.08 4.42 0.58
CA PRO A 79 20.90 3.73 1.58
C PRO A 79 20.59 4.11 3.04
N GLU A 80 20.13 5.34 3.29
CA GLU A 80 19.73 5.78 4.63
C GLU A 80 18.43 5.10 5.07
N VAL A 81 17.45 5.02 4.17
CA VAL A 81 16.22 4.25 4.42
C VAL A 81 16.54 2.79 4.67
N ASP A 82 17.40 2.17 3.85
CA ASP A 82 17.83 0.79 4.06
C ASP A 82 18.43 0.55 5.45
N GLN A 83 19.30 1.46 5.91
CA GLN A 83 19.89 1.37 7.25
C GLN A 83 18.84 1.50 8.34
N LEU A 84 17.92 2.47 8.23
CA LEU A 84 16.84 2.68 9.20
C LEU A 84 15.93 1.44 9.31
N LEU A 85 15.58 0.83 8.17
CA LEU A 85 14.73 -0.37 8.12
C LEU A 85 15.43 -1.60 8.72
N VAL A 86 16.72 -1.80 8.42
CA VAL A 86 17.51 -2.90 9.01
C VAL A 86 17.65 -2.72 10.52
N GLN A 87 17.93 -1.50 10.99
CA GLN A 87 18.01 -1.21 12.42
C GLN A 87 16.67 -1.43 13.12
N ALA A 88 15.57 -0.99 12.52
CA ALA A 88 14.24 -1.14 13.11
C ALA A 88 13.87 -2.62 13.39
N ARG A 89 14.32 -3.55 12.53
CA ARG A 89 14.14 -5.00 12.73
C ARG A 89 14.96 -5.59 13.88
N GLN A 90 16.03 -4.93 14.29
CA GLN A 90 16.92 -5.37 15.36
C GLN A 90 16.58 -4.75 16.73
N VAL A 91 15.70 -3.75 16.75
CA VAL A 91 15.31 -3.02 17.97
C VAL A 91 14.06 -3.63 18.59
N ALA A 92 14.19 -4.16 19.81
CA ALA A 92 13.07 -4.67 20.59
C ALA A 92 12.22 -3.56 21.24
N ASP A 93 12.85 -2.42 21.61
CA ASP A 93 12.15 -1.30 22.23
C ASP A 93 11.19 -0.64 21.23
N ARG A 94 9.90 -0.63 21.56
CA ARG A 94 8.85 -0.13 20.66
C ARG A 94 8.99 1.36 20.36
N GLY A 95 9.42 2.17 21.34
CA GLY A 95 9.58 3.61 21.18
C GLY A 95 10.70 3.94 20.19
N LYS A 96 11.88 3.36 20.40
CA LYS A 96 13.02 3.49 19.49
C LYS A 96 12.71 2.96 18.09
N ARG A 97 12.01 1.83 18.00
CA ARG A 97 11.57 1.27 16.71
C ARG A 97 10.62 2.21 15.97
N ALA A 98 9.69 2.85 16.68
CA ALA A 98 8.78 3.83 16.08
C ALA A 98 9.53 5.07 15.56
N GLU A 99 10.53 5.57 16.28
CA GLU A 99 11.34 6.71 15.82
C GLU A 99 12.15 6.39 14.55
N LEU A 100 12.67 5.17 14.42
CA LEU A 100 13.33 4.72 13.19
C LEU A 100 12.36 4.69 12.01
N TYR A 101 11.15 4.15 12.19
CA TYR A 101 10.14 4.13 11.14
C TYR A 101 9.65 5.53 10.76
N LYS A 102 9.47 6.45 11.72
CA LYS A 102 9.11 7.85 11.42
C LYS A 102 10.15 8.54 10.56
N LYS A 103 11.44 8.33 10.85
CA LYS A 103 12.54 8.86 10.03
C LYS A 103 12.51 8.27 8.62
N ALA A 104 12.37 6.95 8.50
CA ALA A 104 12.27 6.29 7.21
C ALA A 104 11.07 6.80 6.39
N GLN A 105 9.89 6.94 7.02
CA GLN A 105 8.69 7.48 6.36
C GLN A 105 8.90 8.90 5.87
N ARG A 106 9.58 9.75 6.64
CA ARG A 106 9.89 11.13 6.21
C ARG A 106 10.73 11.14 4.94
N LEU A 107 11.84 10.39 4.93
CA LEU A 107 12.71 10.27 3.75
C LEU A 107 11.96 9.72 2.54
N ILE A 108 11.15 8.67 2.73
CA ILE A 108 10.33 8.09 1.66
C ILE A 108 9.35 9.12 1.11
N VAL A 109 8.68 9.91 1.95
CA VAL A 109 7.74 10.95 1.47
C VAL A 109 8.48 12.08 0.76
N GLU A 110 9.64 12.49 1.26
CA GLU A 110 10.48 13.54 0.66
C GLU A 110 11.04 13.13 -0.71
N ASP A 111 11.47 11.87 -0.86
CA ASP A 111 11.96 11.33 -2.13
C ASP A 111 10.85 11.03 -3.14
N ALA A 112 9.59 11.00 -2.69
CA ALA A 112 8.40 10.76 -3.49
C ALA A 112 8.49 9.58 -4.49
N PRO A 113 8.96 8.36 -4.08
CA PRO A 113 8.91 7.20 -4.97
C PRO A 113 7.47 6.83 -5.30
N TRP A 114 6.53 7.13 -4.39
CA TRP A 114 5.10 6.90 -4.50
C TRP A 114 4.37 8.21 -4.28
N VAL A 115 3.22 8.38 -4.94
CA VAL A 115 2.21 9.37 -4.54
C VAL A 115 1.20 8.65 -3.65
N PHE A 116 1.26 8.90 -2.34
CA PHE A 116 0.30 8.35 -1.39
C PHE A 116 -1.04 9.07 -1.51
N VAL A 117 -2.09 8.36 -1.92
CA VAL A 117 -3.40 8.98 -2.22
C VAL A 117 -4.39 8.85 -1.07
N ASP A 118 -4.64 7.63 -0.59
CA ASP A 118 -5.64 7.35 0.44
C ASP A 118 -5.23 6.21 1.39
N HIS A 119 -5.94 6.13 2.51
CA HIS A 119 -6.01 4.95 3.35
C HIS A 119 -7.47 4.49 3.38
N GLU A 120 -7.71 3.28 2.91
CA GLU A 120 -9.05 2.74 2.70
C GLU A 120 -9.83 2.56 4.02
N VAL A 121 -11.03 3.14 4.08
CA VAL A 121 -11.98 2.89 5.18
C VAL A 121 -12.84 1.70 4.81
N GLN A 122 -12.84 0.69 5.67
CA GLN A 122 -13.67 -0.50 5.47
C GLN A 122 -15.15 -0.20 5.74
N VAL A 123 -15.99 -0.50 4.76
CA VAL A 123 -17.44 -0.39 4.87
C VAL A 123 -18.06 -1.76 4.60
N VAL A 124 -18.94 -2.19 5.49
CA VAL A 124 -19.66 -3.47 5.37
C VAL A 124 -21.14 -3.25 5.63
N ALA A 125 -21.97 -3.90 4.84
CA ALA A 125 -23.40 -3.96 5.06
C ALA A 125 -23.79 -5.38 5.47
N THR A 126 -24.50 -5.52 6.58
CA THR A 126 -25.06 -6.79 7.03
C THR A 126 -26.58 -6.69 7.10
N ARG A 127 -27.28 -7.83 6.95
CA ARG A 127 -28.72 -7.88 7.25
C ARG A 127 -28.92 -7.64 8.75
N ALA A 128 -30.04 -7.03 9.14
CA ALA A 128 -30.36 -6.75 10.55
C ALA A 128 -30.35 -8.01 11.46
N ALA A 129 -30.66 -9.17 10.88
CA ALA A 129 -30.65 -10.48 11.52
C ALA A 129 -29.24 -11.05 11.76
N VAL A 130 -28.20 -10.49 11.14
CA VAL A 130 -26.80 -10.91 11.36
C VAL A 130 -26.29 -10.28 12.64
N LYS A 131 -25.89 -11.11 13.61
CA LYS A 131 -25.31 -10.69 14.88
C LYS A 131 -23.87 -11.15 15.01
N GLY A 132 -23.10 -10.45 15.84
CA GLY A 132 -21.71 -10.85 16.17
C GLY A 132 -20.64 -10.55 15.12
N PHE A 133 -21.01 -10.07 13.93
CA PHE A 133 -20.05 -9.69 12.89
C PHE A 133 -19.25 -8.44 13.29
N LYS A 134 -17.93 -8.50 13.17
CA LYS A 134 -17.01 -7.38 13.37
C LYS A 134 -15.98 -7.36 12.24
N LEU A 135 -15.69 -6.17 11.73
CA LEU A 135 -14.59 -5.98 10.79
C LEU A 135 -13.26 -6.19 11.51
N HIS A 136 -12.37 -6.93 10.85
CA HIS A 136 -11.00 -7.07 11.29
C HIS A 136 -10.13 -5.98 10.63
N PRO A 137 -9.25 -5.28 11.37
CA PRO A 137 -8.44 -4.18 10.82
C PRO A 137 -7.57 -4.54 9.60
N SER A 138 -7.29 -5.83 9.38
CA SER A 138 -6.47 -6.31 8.24
C SER A 138 -7.17 -6.30 6.88
N GLY A 139 -8.45 -5.92 6.78
CA GLY A 139 -9.07 -5.67 5.48
C GLY A 139 -9.87 -6.84 4.89
N PHE A 140 -9.23 -8.00 4.79
CA PHE A 140 -9.73 -9.12 3.96
C PHE A 140 -10.30 -10.29 4.76
N ASP A 141 -10.19 -10.25 6.08
CA ASP A 141 -10.53 -11.39 6.92
C ASP A 141 -11.94 -11.25 7.49
N LEU A 142 -12.91 -11.82 6.75
CA LEU A 142 -14.29 -11.95 7.23
C LEU A 142 -14.34 -13.05 8.29
N ARG A 143 -14.03 -12.66 9.53
CA ARG A 143 -14.12 -13.51 10.72
C ARG A 143 -15.58 -13.81 11.05
N VAL A 144 -16.07 -14.96 10.57
CA VAL A 144 -17.46 -15.41 10.74
C VAL A 144 -17.65 -16.42 11.87
N GLU A 145 -16.59 -16.77 12.60
CA GLU A 145 -16.58 -17.84 13.60
C GLU A 145 -17.54 -17.58 14.77
N ARG A 146 -17.88 -16.31 15.01
CA ARG A 146 -18.81 -15.85 16.07
C ARG A 146 -20.09 -15.22 15.51
N VAL A 147 -20.34 -15.38 14.21
CA VAL A 147 -21.48 -14.76 13.53
C VAL A 147 -22.68 -15.68 13.60
N THR A 148 -23.83 -15.13 13.99
CA THR A 148 -25.11 -15.83 14.02
C THR A 148 -26.13 -15.14 13.13
N LYS A 149 -27.15 -15.89 12.73
CA LYS A 149 -28.35 -15.39 12.06
C LYS A 149 -29.54 -15.79 12.91
N GLU A 150 -30.29 -14.79 13.36
CA GLU A 150 -31.59 -14.97 14.03
C GLU A 150 -32.74 -15.03 13.00
#